data_AF-I0YJ64-F1
#
_entry.id   AF-I0YJ64-F1
#
_cell.length_a   1.000
_cell.length_b   1.000
_cell.length_c   1.000
_cell.angle_alpha   90.00
_cell.angle_beta   90.00
_cell.angle_gamma   90.00
#
_symmetry.space_group_name_H-M   'P 1'
#
loop_
_entity.id
_entity.type
_entity.pdbx_description
1 polymer ?
#
loop_
_entity_poly.entity_id
_entity_poly.type
_entity_poly.pdbx_seq_one_letter_code
_entity_poly.pdbx_strand_id
1 'polypeptide(L)'
;MRGHRLRGKHKRHGPRADLLLADDTRIWGPPRQLRQLWDRLRLATICQLWAAYQRGRHQPDAAAITPGAVAARILSSCKKALLADWRLATVNVRQTAGVLSDWLRGRDPMITREQFAARWCHRAVLCALEELPGAQPVIHWSAQHPVPLPA
;
A
#
# COMPACT_ATOMS: atom_id res chain seq x y z
N MET A 1 7.90 61.27 22.44
CA MET A 1 8.79 60.17 22.02
C MET A 1 7.96 58.95 21.67
N ARG A 2 8.24 58.36 20.51
CA ARG A 2 7.49 57.27 19.85
C ARG A 2 7.74 55.93 20.55
N GLY A 3 6.72 55.08 20.60
CA GLY A 3 6.81 53.69 21.00
C GLY A 3 5.74 52.83 20.32
N HIS A 4 5.80 52.76 18.98
CA HIS A 4 4.91 51.90 18.19
C HIS A 4 5.19 50.42 18.51
N ARG A 5 4.23 49.80 19.18
CA ARG A 5 4.19 48.36 19.43
C ARG A 5 3.79 47.64 18.13
N LEU A 6 4.76 47.16 17.37
CA LEU A 6 4.53 46.34 16.18
C LEU A 6 4.01 44.96 16.62
N ARG A 7 2.68 44.80 16.63
CA ARG A 7 2.02 43.49 16.64
C ARG A 7 2.50 42.72 15.41
N GLY A 8 3.32 41.70 15.65
CA GLY A 8 3.70 40.73 14.64
C GLY A 8 2.43 40.13 14.01
N LYS A 9 2.26 40.41 12.72
CA LYS A 9 1.19 39.84 11.90
C LYS A 9 1.33 38.31 11.93
N HIS A 10 0.36 37.64 12.53
CA HIS A 10 0.13 36.22 12.29
C HIS A 10 0.04 36.01 10.78
N LYS A 11 1.08 35.41 10.19
CA LYS A 11 1.01 34.85 8.85
C LYS A 11 -0.13 33.84 8.88
N ARG A 12 -1.27 34.22 8.30
CA ARG A 12 -2.36 33.31 7.98
C ARG A 12 -1.75 32.23 7.11
N HIS A 13 -1.59 31.02 7.66
CA HIS A 13 -1.37 29.85 6.85
C HIS A 13 -2.56 29.77 5.89
N GLY A 14 -2.29 29.93 4.60
CA GLY A 14 -3.24 29.59 3.55
C GLY A 14 -3.70 28.14 3.72
N PRO A 15 -4.81 27.74 3.09
CA PRO A 15 -5.42 26.44 3.33
C PRO A 15 -4.34 25.37 3.17
N ARG A 16 -3.95 24.76 4.29
CA ARG A 16 -3.23 23.49 4.22
C ARG A 16 -4.19 22.61 3.45
N ALA A 17 -3.73 22.03 2.35
CA ALA A 17 -4.45 20.98 1.67
C ALA A 17 -4.78 19.94 2.75
N ASP A 18 -6.02 19.97 3.22
CA ASP A 18 -6.53 19.04 4.19
C ASP A 18 -6.46 17.70 3.49
N LEU A 19 -5.40 16.95 3.78
CA LEU A 19 -5.26 15.58 3.34
C LEU A 19 -6.24 14.75 4.17
N LEU A 20 -7.52 14.99 3.93
CA LEU A 20 -8.61 14.28 4.56
C LEU A 20 -8.72 12.94 3.85
N LEU A 21 -7.99 11.95 4.33
CA LEU A 21 -8.23 10.56 3.94
C LEU A 21 -9.47 10.03 4.68
N ALA A 22 -10.61 10.72 4.51
CA ALA A 22 -11.86 10.37 5.18
C ALA A 22 -12.37 9.03 4.66
N ASP A 23 -12.67 8.12 5.58
CA ASP A 23 -13.45 6.92 5.32
C ASP A 23 -14.94 7.23 5.32
N ASP A 24 -15.39 8.13 4.45
CA ASP A 24 -16.83 8.36 4.34
C ASP A 24 -17.48 7.27 3.49
N THR A 25 -17.80 6.17 4.16
CA THR A 25 -18.53 5.04 3.58
C THR A 25 -19.99 5.37 3.21
N ARG A 26 -20.51 6.55 3.58
CA ARG A 26 -21.88 6.99 3.24
C ARG A 26 -21.98 7.44 1.79
N ILE A 27 -20.87 7.92 1.22
CA ILE A 27 -20.81 8.44 -0.14
C ILE A 27 -20.44 7.30 -1.11
N TRP A 28 -19.47 6.48 -0.72
CA TRP A 28 -19.01 5.38 -1.54
C TRP A 28 -18.30 4.32 -0.70
N GLY A 29 -18.49 3.05 -1.06
CA GLY A 29 -17.74 1.95 -0.48
C GLY A 29 -17.47 0.87 -1.51
N PRO A 30 -16.36 0.11 -1.38
CA PRO A 30 -16.07 -0.99 -2.28
C PRO A 30 -17.17 -2.06 -2.19
N PRO A 31 -17.49 -2.76 -3.30
CA PRO A 31 -18.29 -3.97 -3.27
C PRO A 31 -17.79 -4.95 -2.20
N ARG A 32 -18.69 -5.71 -1.55
CA ARG A 32 -18.33 -6.60 -0.44
C ARG A 32 -17.14 -7.52 -0.75
N GLN A 33 -17.10 -8.06 -1.96
CA GLN A 33 -16.01 -8.91 -2.45
C GLN A 33 -14.64 -8.21 -2.54
N LEU A 34 -14.62 -6.88 -2.71
CA LEU A 34 -13.39 -6.08 -2.82
C LEU A 34 -13.00 -5.38 -1.53
N ARG A 35 -13.81 -5.49 -0.47
CA ARG A 35 -13.58 -4.75 0.78
C ARG A 35 -12.23 -5.06 1.39
N GLN A 36 -11.86 -6.34 1.49
CA GLN A 36 -10.56 -6.74 2.03
C GLN A 36 -9.39 -6.22 1.19
N LEU A 37 -9.50 -6.27 -0.14
CA LEU A 37 -8.48 -5.75 -1.05
C LEU A 37 -8.36 -4.23 -0.88
N TRP A 38 -9.48 -3.51 -0.85
CA TRP A 38 -9.54 -2.08 -0.63
C TRP A 38 -8.91 -1.67 0.70
N ASP A 39 -9.28 -2.34 1.80
CA ASP A 39 -8.73 -2.04 3.12
C ASP A 39 -7.21 -2.24 3.14
N ARG A 40 -6.70 -3.27 2.45
CA ARG A 40 -5.26 -3.50 2.33
C ARG A 40 -4.55 -2.40 1.55
N LEU A 41 -5.08 -2.01 0.40
CA LEU A 41 -4.53 -0.90 -0.42
C LEU A 41 -4.55 0.42 0.34
N ARG A 42 -5.65 0.68 1.04
CA ARG A 42 -5.84 1.87 1.88
C ARG A 42 -4.84 1.89 3.02
N LEU A 43 -4.69 0.80 3.77
CA LEU A 43 -3.73 0.71 4.87
C LEU A 43 -2.30 0.89 4.36
N ALA A 44 -1.94 0.26 3.25
CA ALA A 44 -0.62 0.47 2.63
C ALA A 44 -0.39 1.96 2.31
N THR A 45 -1.40 2.63 1.75
CA THR A 45 -1.35 4.06 1.42
C THR A 45 -1.18 4.92 2.67
N ILE A 46 -2.04 4.74 3.68
CA ILE A 46 -1.98 5.48 4.96
C ILE A 46 -0.61 5.29 5.61
N CYS A 47 -0.13 4.06 5.71
CA CYS A 47 1.15 3.75 6.35
C CYS A 47 2.32 4.47 5.67
N GLN A 48 2.38 4.50 4.33
CA GLN A 48 3.46 5.18 3.62
C GLN A 48 3.36 6.70 3.68
N LEU A 49 2.14 7.25 3.64
CA LEU A 49 1.91 8.68 3.84
C LEU A 49 2.32 9.12 5.25
N TRP A 50 1.93 8.34 6.26
CA TRP A 50 2.34 8.57 7.64
C TRP A 50 3.85 8.49 7.81
N ALA A 51 4.51 7.48 7.23
CA ALA A 51 5.97 7.36 7.27
C ALA A 51 6.68 8.56 6.60
N ALA A 52 6.13 9.06 5.48
CA ALA A 52 6.66 10.25 4.82
C ALA A 52 6.49 11.52 5.68
N TYR A 53 5.31 11.69 6.29
CA TYR A 53 5.03 12.78 7.22
C TYR A 53 6.00 12.76 8.42
N GLN A 54 6.16 11.61 9.06
CA GLN A 54 7.03 11.45 10.22
C GLN A 54 8.50 11.76 9.86
N ARG A 55 8.97 11.34 8.68
CA ARG A 55 10.32 11.70 8.22
C ARG A 55 10.48 13.21 8.07
N GLY A 56 9.53 13.89 7.42
CA GLY A 56 9.59 15.35 7.26
C GLY A 56 9.55 16.10 8.59
N ARG A 57 8.86 15.55 9.59
CA ARG A 57 8.77 16.13 10.93
C ARG A 57 10.06 15.94 11.75
N HIS A 58 10.68 14.77 11.67
CA HIS A 58 11.83 14.41 12.51
C HIS A 58 13.19 14.62 11.84
N GLN A 59 13.23 14.83 10.52
CA GLN A 59 14.45 15.06 9.74
C GLN A 59 14.26 16.26 8.80
N PRO A 60 14.14 17.49 9.33
CA PRO A 60 13.85 18.67 8.52
C PRO A 60 14.96 19.02 7.52
N ASP A 61 16.21 18.65 7.82
CA ASP A 61 17.37 18.89 6.94
C ASP A 61 17.59 17.77 5.91
N ALA A 62 16.85 16.66 6.00
CA ALA A 62 16.92 15.61 5.00
C ALA A 62 16.23 16.05 3.71
N ALA A 63 16.73 15.57 2.57
CA ALA A 63 16.09 15.79 1.29
C ALA A 63 14.59 15.45 1.34
N ALA A 64 13.76 16.37 0.87
CA ALA A 64 12.32 16.21 0.86
C ALA A 64 11.94 14.95 0.06
N ILE A 65 11.04 14.13 0.63
CA ILE A 65 10.51 12.98 -0.11
C ILE A 65 9.62 13.51 -1.22
N THR A 66 9.94 13.16 -2.46
CA THR A 66 9.11 13.53 -3.60
C THR A 66 7.79 12.74 -3.59
N PRO A 67 6.68 13.31 -4.11
CA PRO A 67 5.42 12.57 -4.25
C PRO A 67 5.59 11.24 -5.01
N GLY A 68 6.42 11.23 -6.06
CA GLY A 68 6.77 10.02 -6.81
C GLY A 68 7.45 8.95 -5.96
N ALA A 69 8.33 9.34 -5.03
CA ALA A 69 8.97 8.41 -4.10
C ALA A 69 7.97 7.81 -3.09
N VAL A 70 6.98 8.58 -2.64
CA VAL A 70 5.88 8.05 -1.80
C VAL A 70 5.03 7.06 -2.59
N ALA A 71 4.62 7.41 -3.81
CA ALA A 71 3.85 6.52 -4.69
C ALA A 71 4.60 5.20 -4.97
N ALA A 72 5.90 5.28 -5.27
CA ALA A 72 6.74 4.09 -5.48
C ALA A 72 6.81 3.20 -4.23
N ARG A 73 6.86 3.78 -3.03
CA ARG A 73 6.82 3.02 -1.77
C ARG A 73 5.48 2.33 -1.54
N ILE A 74 4.37 2.99 -1.85
CA ILE A 74 3.02 2.40 -1.76
C ILE A 74 2.94 1.19 -2.69
N LEU A 75 3.29 1.36 -3.96
CA LEU A 75 3.30 0.28 -4.95
C LEU A 75 4.22 -0.87 -4.54
N SER A 76 5.43 -0.57 -4.03
CA SER A 76 6.36 -1.58 -3.52
C SER A 76 5.77 -2.35 -2.33
N SER A 77 5.10 -1.67 -1.40
CA SER A 77 4.43 -2.30 -0.26
C SER A 77 3.31 -3.24 -0.72
N CYS A 78 2.48 -2.81 -1.67
CA CYS A 78 1.41 -3.63 -2.24
C CYS A 78 1.97 -4.83 -3.01
N LYS A 79 3.02 -4.65 -3.81
CA LYS A 79 3.72 -5.73 -4.54
C LYS A 79 4.30 -6.76 -3.57
N LYS A 80 4.93 -6.32 -2.48
CA LYS A 80 5.43 -7.24 -1.44
C LYS A 80 4.31 -8.05 -0.80
N ALA A 81 3.17 -7.42 -0.52
CA ALA A 81 2.01 -8.09 0.04
C ALA A 81 1.41 -9.14 -0.92
N LEU A 82 1.29 -8.80 -2.21
CA LEU A 82 0.84 -9.72 -3.25
C LEU A 82 1.78 -10.91 -3.38
N LEU A 83 3.10 -10.66 -3.48
CA LEU A 83 4.09 -11.73 -3.60
C LEU A 83 4.17 -12.61 -2.34
N ALA A 84 3.92 -12.05 -1.15
CA ALA A 84 3.81 -12.82 0.07
C ALA A 84 2.61 -13.79 0.02
N ASP A 85 1.43 -13.30 -0.34
CA ASP A 85 0.24 -14.14 -0.51
C ASP A 85 0.45 -15.20 -1.61
N TRP A 86 1.14 -14.86 -2.71
CA TRP A 86 1.49 -15.83 -3.76
C TRP A 86 2.41 -16.94 -3.24
N ARG A 87 3.36 -16.62 -2.37
CA ARG A 87 4.21 -17.65 -1.72
C ARG A 87 3.37 -18.55 -0.83
N LEU A 88 2.39 -18.03 -0.09
CA LEU A 88 1.47 -18.85 0.69
C LEU A 88 0.60 -19.76 -0.20
N ALA A 89 0.34 -19.34 -1.44
CA ALA A 89 -0.45 -20.10 -2.41
C ALA A 89 0.32 -21.20 -3.13
N THR A 90 1.65 -21.13 -3.13
CA THR A 90 2.53 -22.01 -3.93
C THR A 90 3.51 -22.83 -3.12
N VAL A 91 3.87 -22.37 -1.92
CA VAL A 91 4.85 -23.01 -1.06
C VAL A 91 4.18 -23.37 0.24
N ASN A 92 4.37 -24.63 0.66
CA ASN A 92 4.04 -25.01 2.02
C ASN A 92 5.03 -24.33 2.98
N VAL A 93 4.60 -23.25 3.63
CA VAL A 93 5.47 -22.47 4.54
C VAL A 93 6.00 -23.31 5.70
N ARG A 94 5.32 -24.40 6.07
CA ARG A 94 5.81 -25.37 7.07
C ARG A 94 7.11 -26.07 6.65
N GLN A 95 7.39 -26.08 5.34
CA GLN A 95 8.59 -26.67 4.75
C GLN A 95 9.68 -25.63 4.46
N THR A 96 9.44 -24.35 4.80
CA THR A 96 10.44 -23.28 4.64
C THR A 96 11.45 -23.34 5.79
N ALA A 97 12.74 -23.42 5.47
CA ALA A 97 13.81 -23.47 6.46
C ALA A 97 13.76 -22.26 7.40
N GLY A 98 13.88 -22.51 8.71
CA GLY A 98 13.91 -21.47 9.74
C GLY A 98 12.57 -21.03 10.32
N VAL A 99 11.43 -21.61 9.88
CA VAL A 99 10.12 -21.35 10.48
C VAL A 99 9.84 -22.34 11.61
N LEU A 100 9.66 -21.83 12.84
CA LEU A 100 9.26 -22.66 13.98
C LEU A 100 7.77 -23.03 13.86
N SER A 101 7.47 -24.33 13.82
CA SER A 101 6.11 -24.86 13.66
C SER A 101 5.11 -24.34 14.72
N ASP A 102 5.59 -24.03 15.93
CA ASP A 102 4.77 -23.45 17.00
C ASP A 102 4.24 -22.05 16.69
N TRP A 103 4.91 -21.30 15.80
CA TRP A 103 4.43 -19.97 15.36
C TRP A 103 3.22 -20.08 14.42
N LEU A 104 2.99 -21.26 13.86
CA LEU A 104 1.90 -21.57 12.94
C LEU A 104 0.76 -22.34 13.63
N ARG A 105 0.83 -22.55 14.95
CA ARG A 105 -0.17 -23.30 15.70
C ARG A 105 -1.51 -22.55 15.65
N GLY A 106 -2.56 -23.22 15.17
CA GLY A 106 -3.90 -22.63 15.01
C GLY A 106 -4.07 -21.67 13.83
N ARG A 107 -3.05 -21.51 12.97
CA ARG A 107 -3.18 -20.79 11.69
C ARG A 107 -3.02 -21.76 10.54
N ASP A 108 -3.88 -21.65 9.54
CA ASP A 108 -3.58 -22.24 8.23
C ASP A 108 -2.58 -21.32 7.53
N PRO A 109 -1.31 -21.75 7.32
CA PRO A 109 -0.32 -20.93 6.66
C PRO A 109 -0.48 -20.94 5.14
N MET A 110 -1.48 -21.64 4.61
CA MET A 110 -1.71 -21.72 3.18
C MET A 110 -2.99 -20.99 2.79
N ILE A 111 -2.96 -20.42 1.60
CA ILE A 111 -4.18 -20.04 0.88
C ILE A 111 -4.20 -20.86 -0.39
N THR A 112 -5.37 -21.18 -0.93
CA THR A 112 -5.41 -21.87 -2.22
C THR A 112 -5.10 -20.90 -3.36
N ARG A 113 -4.72 -21.42 -4.54
CA ARG A 113 -4.53 -20.60 -5.74
C ARG A 113 -5.80 -19.83 -6.11
N GLU A 114 -6.96 -20.45 -5.92
CA GLU A 114 -8.28 -19.85 -6.17
C GLU A 114 -8.56 -18.71 -5.18
N GLN A 115 -8.19 -18.89 -3.90
CA GLN A 115 -8.30 -17.84 -2.90
C GLN A 115 -7.36 -16.66 -3.20
N PHE A 116 -6.14 -16.93 -3.68
CA PHE A 116 -5.26 -15.87 -4.17
C PHE A 116 -5.89 -15.12 -5.35
N ALA A 117 -6.39 -15.84 -6.35
CA ALA A 117 -7.01 -15.26 -7.54
C ALA A 117 -8.23 -14.40 -7.17
N ALA A 118 -9.09 -14.88 -6.28
CA ALA A 118 -10.24 -14.13 -5.79
C ALA A 118 -9.86 -12.84 -5.06
N ARG A 119 -8.72 -12.82 -4.37
CA ARG A 119 -8.23 -11.65 -3.61
C ARG A 119 -7.53 -10.61 -4.49
N TRP A 120 -6.70 -11.04 -5.43
CA TRP A 120 -5.77 -10.15 -6.15
C TRP A 120 -6.10 -9.98 -7.65
N CYS A 121 -6.67 -11.01 -8.30
CA CYS A 121 -6.87 -11.03 -9.75
C CYS A 121 -8.25 -10.51 -10.17
N HIS A 122 -8.88 -9.64 -9.38
CA HIS A 122 -10.19 -9.12 -9.73
C HIS A 122 -10.15 -8.37 -11.06
N ARG A 123 -10.85 -8.92 -12.08
CA ARG A 123 -10.89 -8.41 -13.46
C ARG A 123 -9.50 -8.16 -14.07
N ALA A 124 -8.47 -8.88 -13.62
CA ALA A 124 -7.08 -8.71 -14.04
C ALA A 124 -6.53 -7.27 -13.91
N VAL A 125 -7.09 -6.43 -13.01
CA VAL A 125 -6.69 -5.01 -12.92
C VAL A 125 -5.33 -4.85 -12.24
N LEU A 126 -5.11 -5.54 -11.12
CA LEU A 126 -3.84 -5.44 -10.35
C LEU A 126 -2.83 -6.49 -10.81
N CYS A 127 -3.31 -7.71 -10.99
CA CYS A 127 -2.54 -8.81 -11.54
C CYS A 127 -3.45 -9.82 -12.26
N ALA A 128 -2.83 -10.58 -13.15
CA ALA A 128 -3.41 -11.76 -13.78
C ALA A 128 -2.63 -13.01 -13.35
N LEU A 129 -3.31 -14.16 -13.38
CA LEU A 129 -2.70 -15.47 -13.27
C LEU A 129 -2.87 -16.19 -14.60
N GLU A 130 -1.78 -16.71 -15.15
CA GLU A 130 -1.87 -17.66 -16.26
C GLU A 130 -2.41 -19.00 -15.74
N GLU A 131 -2.96 -19.84 -16.63
CA GLU A 131 -3.52 -21.15 -16.24
C GLU A 131 -2.45 -22.21 -15.94
N LEU A 132 -1.21 -21.99 -16.41
CA LEU A 132 -0.13 -22.96 -16.29
C LEU A 132 0.22 -23.26 -14.82
N PRO A 133 0.51 -24.52 -14.46
CA PRO A 133 1.05 -24.89 -13.15
C PRO A 133 2.40 -24.20 -12.91
N GLY A 134 2.51 -23.41 -11.85
CA GLY A 134 3.77 -22.73 -11.48
C GLY A 134 4.02 -21.37 -12.15
N ALA A 135 3.11 -20.87 -12.99
CA ALA A 135 3.21 -19.53 -13.56
C ALA A 135 3.19 -18.45 -12.47
N GLN A 136 4.11 -17.48 -12.56
CA GLN A 136 4.14 -16.33 -11.64
C GLN A 136 2.99 -15.38 -11.97
N PRO A 137 2.43 -14.66 -10.97
CA PRO A 137 1.42 -13.65 -11.24
C PRO A 137 2.01 -12.52 -12.08
N VAL A 138 1.34 -12.18 -13.17
CA VAL A 138 1.67 -11.02 -14.00
C VAL A 138 1.11 -9.78 -13.33
N ILE A 139 1.97 -8.82 -13.02
CA ILE A 139 1.62 -7.64 -12.23
C ILE A 139 1.49 -6.42 -13.17
N HIS A 140 0.34 -5.73 -13.16
CA HIS A 140 0.00 -4.70 -14.18
C HIS A 140 0.25 -3.25 -13.75
N TRP A 141 0.60 -2.98 -12.50
CA TRP A 141 0.97 -1.65 -12.01
C TRP A 141 2.49 -1.45 -11.92
N SER A 142 2.94 -0.23 -12.24
CA SER A 142 4.36 0.16 -12.18
C SER A 142 4.54 1.55 -11.58
N ALA A 143 5.67 1.76 -10.92
CA ALA A 143 6.12 3.09 -10.50
C ALA A 143 6.86 3.84 -11.62
N GLN A 144 7.15 3.16 -12.74
CA GLN A 144 7.78 3.75 -13.92
C GLN A 144 6.74 4.47 -14.79
N HIS A 145 7.17 5.59 -15.40
CA HIS A 145 6.38 6.33 -16.38
C HIS A 145 7.11 6.30 -17.74
N PRO A 146 6.43 5.99 -18.86
CA PRO A 146 5.03 5.55 -18.95
C PRO A 146 4.80 4.17 -18.32
N VAL A 147 3.56 3.87 -17.92
CA VAL A 147 3.20 2.53 -17.42
C VAL A 147 3.30 1.56 -18.60
N PRO A 148 4.17 0.53 -18.54
CA PRO A 148 4.27 -0.45 -19.62
C PRO A 148 2.93 -1.22 -19.73
N LEU A 149 2.38 -1.28 -20.94
CA LEU A 149 1.22 -2.11 -21.22
C LEU A 149 1.63 -3.59 -21.17
N PRO A 150 0.76 -4.48 -20.67
CA PRO A 150 1.00 -5.91 -20.79
C PRO A 150 1.15 -6.29 -22.27
N ALA A 151 2.12 -7.16 -22.57
CA ALA A 151 2.37 -7.72 -23.89
C ALA A 151 1.28 -8.70 -24.31
#